data_AF-A0A7S1H052-F1
#
_entry.id   AF-A0A7S1H052-F1
#
_cell.length_a   1.000
_cell.length_b   1.000
_cell.length_c   1.000
_cell.angle_alpha   90.00
_cell.angle_beta   90.00
_cell.angle_gamma   90.00
#
_symmetry.space_group_name_H-M   'P 1'
#
loop_
_entity.id
_entity.type
_entity.pdbx_description
1 polymer ?
#
loop_
_entity_poly.entity_id
_entity_poly.type
_entity_poly.pdbx_seq_one_letter_code
_entity_poly.pdbx_strand_id
1 'polypeptide(L)'
;VSLPRADARFKLGPARKNPVACIVLGMAGSGKTTLMQRINVHIHENQLPSYVINLDPAVGALPYGCNIDIRDTVNYKEVMKQYQLGPNGGIMTALNLFATKYDQVMDLVEKKADELSYCFIDTPGQIEVFTWSASGNIISEMTAYSFPTVIVYVIDTPRTTSPITFMSNMLYACSIMYKLKLPFIL
;
A
#
# COMPACT_ATOMS: atom_id res chain seq x y z
N VAL A 1 -7.20 -58.11 9.68
CA VAL A 1 -7.28 -56.74 10.25
C VAL A 1 -7.19 -55.77 9.09
N SER A 2 -8.35 -55.33 8.58
CA SER A 2 -8.48 -54.43 7.44
C SER A 2 -8.45 -52.98 7.92
N LEU A 3 -7.46 -52.21 7.47
CA LEU A 3 -7.36 -50.77 7.73
C LEU A 3 -8.47 -50.01 6.97
N PRO A 4 -9.18 -49.07 7.60
CA PRO A 4 -10.20 -48.27 6.92
C PRO A 4 -9.55 -47.25 5.97
N ARG A 5 -10.09 -47.16 4.74
CA ARG A 5 -9.74 -46.15 3.74
C ARG A 5 -10.16 -44.76 4.24
N ALA A 6 -9.20 -43.84 4.28
CA ALA A 6 -9.43 -42.44 4.60
C ALA A 6 -10.08 -41.71 3.41
N ASP A 7 -11.40 -41.84 3.25
CA ASP A 7 -12.20 -40.95 2.38
C ASP A 7 -12.68 -39.73 3.18
N ALA A 8 -11.75 -38.90 3.63
CA ALA A 8 -12.04 -37.56 4.11
C ALA A 8 -11.85 -36.58 2.96
N ARG A 9 -12.86 -36.45 2.08
CA ARG A 9 -12.92 -35.34 1.13
C ARG A 9 -13.08 -34.05 1.93
N PHE A 10 -11.98 -33.35 2.13
CA PHE A 10 -11.94 -31.97 2.64
C PHE A 10 -12.80 -31.13 1.69
N LYS A 11 -14.01 -30.78 2.11
CA LYS A 11 -14.82 -29.80 1.39
C LYS A 11 -14.14 -28.44 1.59
N LEU A 12 -13.29 -28.04 0.64
CA LEU A 12 -12.92 -26.63 0.54
C LEU A 12 -14.23 -25.85 0.39
N GLY A 13 -14.50 -24.94 1.33
CA GLY A 13 -15.55 -23.95 1.18
C GLY A 13 -15.35 -23.13 -0.10
N PRO A 14 -16.35 -22.36 -0.54
CA PRO A 14 -16.17 -21.46 -1.68
C PRO A 14 -14.95 -20.57 -1.41
N ALA A 15 -14.05 -20.46 -2.40
CA ALA A 15 -12.87 -19.62 -2.29
C ALA A 15 -13.34 -18.18 -1.96
N ARG A 16 -12.94 -17.66 -0.79
CA ARG A 16 -13.20 -16.26 -0.45
C ARG A 16 -12.64 -15.38 -1.56
N LYS A 17 -13.49 -14.48 -2.08
CA LYS A 17 -13.07 -13.54 -3.11
C LYS A 17 -12.32 -12.41 -2.41
N ASN A 18 -11.03 -12.60 -2.21
CA ASN A 18 -10.20 -11.60 -1.57
C ASN A 18 -10.01 -10.39 -2.50
N PRO A 19 -10.06 -9.15 -1.99
CA PRO A 19 -9.75 -7.98 -2.78
C PRO A 19 -8.28 -8.01 -3.23
N VAL A 20 -8.00 -7.47 -4.41
CA VAL A 20 -6.61 -7.26 -4.84
C VAL A 20 -6.08 -5.99 -4.18
N ALA A 21 -5.01 -6.12 -3.40
CA ALA A 21 -4.33 -4.99 -2.78
C ALA A 21 -3.33 -4.36 -3.76
N CYS A 22 -3.38 -3.04 -3.90
CA CYS A 22 -2.56 -2.25 -4.81
C CYS A 22 -1.78 -1.23 -3.99
N ILE A 23 -0.49 -1.48 -3.78
CA ILE A 23 0.40 -0.54 -3.09
C ILE A 23 0.97 0.42 -4.13
N VAL A 24 0.60 1.70 -4.03
CA VAL A 24 1.03 2.73 -4.98
C VAL A 24 2.36 3.31 -4.52
N LEU A 25 3.42 3.02 -5.27
CA LEU A 25 4.77 3.55 -5.07
C LEU A 25 5.13 4.50 -6.21
N GLY A 26 6.16 5.31 -6.00
CA GLY A 26 6.67 6.26 -6.98
C GLY A 26 7.42 7.39 -6.29
N MET A 27 8.26 8.11 -7.02
CA MET A 27 9.02 9.23 -6.43
C MET A 27 8.12 10.39 -6.00
N ALA A 28 8.67 11.31 -5.20
CA ALA A 28 7.97 12.54 -4.86
C ALA A 28 7.67 13.33 -6.13
N GLY A 29 6.42 13.75 -6.29
CA GLY A 29 5.97 14.48 -7.48
C GLY A 29 5.67 13.62 -8.71
N SER A 30 5.80 12.28 -8.66
CA SER A 30 5.45 11.42 -9.81
C SER A 30 3.96 11.33 -10.11
N GLY A 31 3.12 11.85 -9.22
CA GLY A 31 1.66 11.88 -9.41
C GLY A 31 0.89 10.77 -8.69
N LYS A 32 1.48 10.06 -7.72
CA LYS A 32 0.79 9.03 -6.90
C LYS A 32 -0.60 9.45 -6.41
N THR A 33 -0.68 10.57 -5.68
CA THR A 33 -1.94 11.07 -5.12
C THR A 33 -2.93 11.50 -6.22
N THR A 34 -2.43 12.04 -7.33
CA THR A 34 -3.27 12.39 -8.50
C THR A 34 -3.82 11.13 -9.18
N LEU A 35 -3.01 10.07 -9.31
CA LEU A 35 -3.44 8.77 -9.79
C LEU A 35 -4.52 8.20 -8.88
N MET A 36 -4.30 8.23 -7.56
CA MET A 36 -5.27 7.79 -6.56
C MET A 36 -6.59 8.57 -6.64
N GLN A 37 -6.54 9.87 -6.87
CA GLN A 37 -7.74 10.69 -7.12
C GLN A 37 -8.52 10.19 -8.34
N ARG A 38 -7.83 9.93 -9.46
CA ARG A 38 -8.48 9.46 -10.68
C ARG A 38 -9.03 8.04 -10.54
N ILE A 39 -8.29 7.16 -9.87
CA ILE A 39 -8.73 5.81 -9.52
C ILE A 39 -10.01 5.88 -8.67
N ASN A 40 -10.05 6.75 -7.67
CA ASN A 40 -11.24 6.91 -6.82
C ASN A 40 -12.47 7.35 -7.62
N VAL A 41 -12.31 8.31 -8.55
CA VAL A 41 -13.40 8.70 -9.46
C VAL A 41 -13.87 7.53 -10.30
N HIS A 42 -12.93 6.78 -10.90
CA HIS A 42 -13.25 5.62 -11.74
C HIS A 42 -13.98 4.52 -10.96
N ILE A 43 -13.56 4.26 -9.72
CA ILE A 43 -14.21 3.33 -8.79
C ILE A 43 -15.67 3.71 -8.57
N HIS A 44 -15.95 4.99 -8.29
CA HIS A 44 -17.30 5.47 -8.07
C HIS A 44 -18.17 5.39 -9.33
N GLU A 45 -17.62 5.77 -10.48
CA GLU A 45 -18.32 5.73 -11.78
C GLU A 45 -18.71 4.31 -12.19
N ASN A 46 -17.84 3.32 -11.90
CA ASN A 46 -18.05 1.92 -12.30
C ASN A 46 -18.62 1.05 -11.17
N GLN A 47 -18.99 1.66 -10.03
CA GLN A 47 -19.52 0.96 -8.86
C GLN A 47 -18.63 -0.22 -8.41
N LEU A 48 -17.31 -0.01 -8.44
CA LEU A 48 -16.32 -1.01 -8.04
C LEU A 48 -16.05 -0.90 -6.54
N PRO A 49 -16.65 -1.71 -5.67
CA PRO A 49 -16.47 -1.58 -4.23
C PRO A 49 -14.98 -1.73 -3.88
N SER A 50 -14.38 -0.67 -3.36
CA SER A 50 -12.95 -0.59 -3.10
C SER A 50 -12.69 0.07 -1.76
N TYR A 51 -11.55 -0.26 -1.19
CA TYR A 51 -11.08 0.29 0.07
C TYR A 51 -9.83 1.12 -0.16
N VAL A 52 -9.77 2.34 0.37
CA VAL A 52 -8.65 3.27 0.15
C VAL A 52 -7.97 3.57 1.48
N ILE A 53 -6.67 3.37 1.54
CA ILE A 53 -5.83 3.60 2.73
C ILE A 53 -4.76 4.65 2.38
N ASN A 54 -4.66 5.72 3.17
CA ASN A 54 -3.60 6.70 3.06
C ASN A 54 -2.53 6.46 4.14
N LEU A 55 -1.29 6.27 3.70
CA LEU A 55 -0.11 6.13 4.55
C LEU A 55 0.83 7.34 4.50
N ASP A 56 0.50 8.42 3.77
CA ASP A 56 1.29 9.65 3.78
C ASP A 56 0.84 10.58 4.93
N PRO A 57 1.64 10.76 5.99
CA PRO A 57 1.30 11.64 7.11
C PRO A 57 1.59 13.12 6.82
N ALA A 58 2.38 13.42 5.78
CA ALA A 58 2.81 14.78 5.43
C ALA A 58 1.86 15.47 4.43
N VAL A 59 0.87 14.76 3.88
CA VAL A 59 -0.13 15.33 2.97
C VAL A 59 -1.04 16.32 3.69
N GLY A 60 -1.17 17.52 3.12
CA GLY A 60 -2.00 18.59 3.70
C GLY A 60 -3.50 18.29 3.60
N ALA A 61 -4.00 18.07 2.39
CA ALA A 61 -5.39 17.72 2.13
C ALA A 61 -5.45 16.59 1.08
N LEU A 62 -6.24 15.56 1.36
CA LEU A 62 -6.48 14.47 0.41
C LEU A 62 -7.54 14.91 -0.60
N PRO A 63 -7.27 14.79 -1.93
CA PRO A 63 -8.23 15.18 -2.96
C PRO A 63 -9.28 14.09 -3.25
N TYR A 64 -9.34 13.03 -2.45
CA TYR A 64 -10.24 11.88 -2.60
C TYR A 64 -10.72 11.36 -1.24
N GLY A 65 -11.80 10.58 -1.25
CA GLY A 65 -12.31 9.92 -0.05
C GLY A 65 -11.41 8.75 0.36
N CYS A 66 -11.01 8.71 1.63
CA CYS A 66 -10.17 7.66 2.19
C CYS A 66 -10.91 6.94 3.31
N ASN A 67 -10.76 5.61 3.40
CA ASN A 67 -11.39 4.81 4.46
C ASN A 67 -10.53 4.75 5.72
N ILE A 68 -9.21 4.71 5.58
CA ILE A 68 -8.25 4.73 6.70
C ILE A 68 -7.14 5.72 6.38
N ASP A 69 -7.02 6.75 7.22
CA ASP A 69 -5.97 7.74 7.10
C ASP A 69 -4.99 7.64 8.29
N ILE A 70 -3.70 7.51 8.00
CA ILE A 70 -2.63 7.52 9.02
C ILE A 70 -2.70 8.78 9.91
N ARG A 71 -3.19 9.90 9.37
CA ARG A 71 -3.27 11.19 10.07
C ARG A 71 -4.28 11.18 11.22
N ASP A 72 -5.27 10.29 11.18
CA ASP A 72 -6.23 10.11 12.28
C ASP A 72 -5.60 9.39 13.48
N THR A 73 -4.55 8.61 13.24
CA THR A 73 -3.85 7.85 14.28
C THR A 73 -2.61 8.57 14.80
N VAL A 74 -1.91 9.30 13.92
CA VAL A 74 -0.64 9.95 14.25
C VAL A 74 -0.60 11.38 13.73
N ASN A 75 -0.41 12.34 14.64
CA ASN A 75 -0.22 13.73 14.28
C ASN A 75 1.24 14.00 13.87
N TYR A 76 1.48 14.09 12.57
CA TYR A 76 2.78 14.35 11.97
C TYR A 76 3.51 15.57 12.57
N LYS A 77 2.81 16.70 12.73
CA LYS A 77 3.41 17.95 13.23
C LYS A 77 3.83 17.83 14.68
N GLU A 78 3.03 17.12 15.48
CA GLU A 78 3.33 16.88 16.89
C GLU A 78 4.51 15.93 17.05
N VAL A 79 4.56 14.84 16.26
CA VAL A 79 5.70 13.91 16.23
C VAL A 79 7.00 14.65 15.90
N MET A 80 6.99 15.51 14.88
CA MET A 80 8.17 16.31 14.54
C MET A 80 8.62 17.21 15.70
N LYS A 81 7.68 17.84 16.40
CA LYS A 81 7.98 18.75 17.52
C LYS A 81 8.49 18.00 18.75
N GLN A 82 7.84 16.91 19.13
CA GLN A 82 8.19 16.14 20.33
C GLN A 82 9.55 15.46 20.20
N TYR A 83 9.83 14.85 19.04
CA TYR A 83 11.06 14.11 18.79
C TYR A 83 12.15 14.96 18.11
N GLN A 84 11.90 16.25 17.86
CA GLN A 84 12.83 17.19 17.22
C GLN A 84 13.34 16.67 15.86
N LEU A 85 12.41 16.14 15.06
CA LEU A 85 12.73 15.48 13.80
C LEU A 85 12.55 16.42 12.61
N GLY A 86 13.40 16.27 11.60
CA GLY A 86 13.17 16.82 10.28
C GLY A 86 12.03 16.12 9.53
N PRO A 87 11.63 16.61 8.35
CA PRO A 87 10.44 16.12 7.64
C PRO A 87 10.44 14.60 7.37
N ASN A 88 11.55 14.05 6.88
CA ASN A 88 11.68 12.61 6.60
C ASN A 88 11.67 11.77 7.88
N GLY A 89 12.30 12.26 8.96
CA GLY A 89 12.28 11.59 10.26
C GLY A 89 10.87 11.55 10.85
N GLY A 90 10.10 12.63 10.70
CA GLY A 90 8.69 12.66 11.10
C GLY A 90 7.84 11.64 10.34
N ILE A 91 8.03 11.48 9.03
CA ILE A 91 7.31 10.49 8.21
C ILE A 91 7.66 9.07 8.68
N MET A 92 8.95 8.79 8.86
CA MET A 92 9.43 7.48 9.30
C MET A 92 8.86 7.11 10.68
N THR A 93 8.91 8.03 11.64
CA THR A 93 8.35 7.80 12.98
C THR A 93 6.84 7.61 12.94
N ALA A 94 6.12 8.37 12.11
CA ALA A 94 4.69 8.19 11.95
C ALA A 94 4.34 6.80 11.36
N LEU A 95 5.06 6.35 10.33
CA LEU A 95 4.92 5.00 9.79
C LEU A 95 5.25 3.92 10.84
N ASN A 96 6.29 4.12 11.66
CA ASN A 96 6.65 3.18 12.71
C ASN A 96 5.54 3.04 13.75
N LEU A 97 4.95 4.16 14.19
CA LEU A 97 3.82 4.16 15.13
C LEU A 97 2.58 3.50 14.50
N PHE A 98 2.30 3.78 13.22
CA PHE A 98 1.18 3.19 12.51
C PHE A 98 1.34 1.68 12.30
N ALA A 99 2.55 1.21 11.98
CA ALA A 99 2.85 -0.20 11.79
C ALA A 99 2.50 -1.05 13.02
N THR A 100 2.62 -0.50 14.24
CA THR A 100 2.23 -1.23 15.47
C THR A 100 0.73 -1.52 15.58
N LYS A 101 -0.10 -0.83 14.80
CA LYS A 101 -1.57 -0.99 14.76
C LYS A 101 -2.05 -1.52 13.41
N TYR A 102 -1.14 -1.86 12.50
CA TYR A 102 -1.50 -2.24 11.14
C TYR A 102 -2.29 -3.55 11.09
N ASP A 103 -2.08 -4.46 12.04
CA ASP A 103 -2.92 -5.65 12.21
C ASP A 103 -4.42 -5.30 12.31
N GLN A 104 -4.75 -4.29 13.12
CA GLN A 104 -6.14 -3.85 13.30
C GLN A 104 -6.72 -3.27 12.01
N VAL A 105 -5.88 -2.63 11.20
CA VAL A 105 -6.27 -2.10 9.88
C VAL A 105 -6.59 -3.26 8.94
N MET A 106 -5.75 -4.30 8.91
CA MET A 106 -6.01 -5.50 8.10
C MET A 106 -7.27 -6.25 8.54
N ASP A 107 -7.54 -6.36 9.84
CA ASP A 107 -8.79 -6.95 10.36
C ASP A 107 -10.04 -6.22 9.86
N LEU A 108 -9.97 -4.88 9.74
CA LEU A 108 -11.07 -4.07 9.21
C LEU A 108 -11.30 -4.31 7.72
N VAL A 109 -10.22 -4.49 6.94
CA VAL A 109 -10.30 -4.82 5.52
C VAL A 109 -10.82 -6.25 5.35
N GLU A 110 -10.36 -7.21 6.15
CA GLU A 110 -10.78 -8.61 6.06
C GLU A 110 -12.28 -8.79 6.34
N LYS A 111 -12.82 -8.07 7.34
CA LYS A 111 -14.27 -8.07 7.64
C LYS A 111 -15.14 -7.62 6.47
N LYS A 112 -14.59 -6.85 5.53
CA LYS A 112 -15.27 -6.34 4.35
C LYS A 112 -14.81 -7.03 3.06
N ALA A 113 -13.88 -7.99 3.15
CA ALA A 113 -13.21 -8.56 1.99
C ALA A 113 -14.18 -9.15 0.95
N ASP A 114 -15.24 -9.82 1.41
CA ASP A 114 -16.23 -10.47 0.53
C ASP A 114 -17.01 -9.47 -0.35
N GLU A 115 -17.08 -8.21 0.05
CA GLU A 115 -17.76 -7.14 -0.67
C GLU A 115 -16.80 -6.31 -1.54
N LEU A 116 -15.49 -6.42 -1.30
CA LEU A 116 -14.48 -5.57 -1.92
C LEU A 116 -13.83 -6.24 -3.13
N SER A 117 -13.64 -5.48 -4.20
CA SER A 117 -12.85 -5.90 -5.36
C SER A 117 -11.38 -5.49 -5.23
N TYR A 118 -11.12 -4.31 -4.66
CA TYR A 118 -9.78 -3.74 -4.56
C TYR A 118 -9.51 -3.07 -3.21
N CYS A 119 -8.24 -3.05 -2.81
CA CYS A 119 -7.73 -2.24 -1.71
C CYS A 119 -6.56 -1.40 -2.21
N PHE A 120 -6.69 -0.08 -2.28
CA PHE A 120 -5.62 0.81 -2.73
C PHE A 120 -4.92 1.47 -1.55
N ILE A 121 -3.58 1.43 -1.56
CA ILE A 121 -2.75 1.96 -0.49
C ILE A 121 -1.86 3.07 -1.09
N ASP A 122 -2.14 4.33 -0.72
CA ASP A 122 -1.31 5.48 -1.08
C ASP A 122 -0.14 5.60 -0.10
N THR A 123 1.08 5.71 -0.60
CA THR A 123 2.31 5.72 0.21
C THR A 123 2.98 7.09 0.23
N PRO A 124 3.85 7.38 1.22
CA PRO A 124 4.50 8.68 1.31
C PRO A 124 5.22 9.13 0.04
N GLY A 125 5.28 10.45 -0.16
CA GLY A 125 6.04 11.09 -1.23
C GLY A 125 7.48 10.57 -1.38
N GLN A 126 8.17 10.42 -0.25
CA GLN A 126 9.55 9.91 -0.18
C GLN A 126 9.57 8.39 -0.19
N ILE A 127 9.79 7.84 -1.38
CA ILE A 127 9.71 6.39 -1.61
C ILE A 127 10.67 5.59 -0.72
N GLU A 128 11.86 6.12 -0.43
CA GLU A 128 12.86 5.43 0.39
C GLU A 128 12.39 5.21 1.82
N VAL A 129 11.62 6.15 2.36
CA VAL A 129 11.09 6.06 3.73
C VAL A 129 10.10 4.91 3.86
N PHE A 130 9.44 4.52 2.77
CA PHE A 130 8.58 3.35 2.74
C PHE A 130 9.35 2.08 2.36
N THR A 131 10.09 2.08 1.26
CA THR A 131 10.69 0.85 0.69
C THR A 131 11.93 0.34 1.44
N TRP A 132 12.61 1.19 2.22
CA TRP A 132 13.81 0.80 2.96
C TRP A 132 13.63 0.82 4.48
N SER A 133 12.45 1.20 4.97
CA SER A 133 12.16 1.15 6.41
C SER A 133 11.62 -0.22 6.84
N ALA A 134 11.84 -0.54 8.12
CA ALA A 134 11.24 -1.73 8.73
C ALA A 134 9.70 -1.65 8.73
N SER A 135 9.13 -0.48 9.00
CA SER A 135 7.67 -0.28 9.02
C SER A 135 7.03 -0.47 7.65
N GLY A 136 7.64 0.06 6.58
CA GLY A 136 7.12 -0.15 5.22
C GLY A 136 7.24 -1.61 4.76
N ASN A 137 8.28 -2.34 5.16
CA ASN A 137 8.38 -3.79 4.93
C ASN A 137 7.26 -4.53 5.68
N ILE A 138 7.06 -4.26 6.97
CA ILE A 138 6.01 -4.90 7.78
C ILE A 138 4.64 -4.66 7.15
N ILE A 139 4.33 -3.42 6.76
CA ILE A 139 3.08 -3.05 6.10
C ILE A 139 2.90 -3.84 4.80
N SER A 140 3.93 -3.89 3.96
CA SER A 140 3.87 -4.57 2.67
C SER A 140 3.72 -6.09 2.81
N GLU A 141 4.50 -6.70 3.71
CA GLU A 141 4.47 -8.14 3.99
C GLU A 141 3.13 -8.56 4.61
N MET A 142 2.61 -7.79 5.57
CA MET A 142 1.32 -8.08 6.19
C MET A 142 0.17 -7.96 5.19
N THR A 143 0.21 -6.94 4.33
CA THR A 143 -0.78 -6.80 3.24
C THR A 143 -0.71 -7.98 2.28
N ALA A 144 0.49 -8.39 1.88
CA ALA A 144 0.72 -9.54 0.99
C ALA A 144 0.37 -10.89 1.61
N TYR A 145 0.48 -11.00 2.93
CA TYR A 145 0.06 -12.19 3.68
C TYR A 145 -1.47 -12.34 3.69
N SER A 146 -2.19 -11.22 3.90
CA SER A 146 -3.65 -11.23 3.97
C SER A 146 -4.34 -11.25 2.60
N PHE A 147 -3.80 -10.55 1.61
CA PHE A 147 -4.44 -10.32 0.32
C PHE A 147 -3.49 -10.49 -0.87
N PRO A 148 -4.00 -10.93 -2.05
CA PRO A 148 -3.24 -10.85 -3.29
C PRO A 148 -2.78 -9.41 -3.55
N THR A 149 -1.48 -9.15 -3.46
CA THR A 149 -0.92 -7.80 -3.47
C THR A 149 -0.08 -7.55 -4.70
N VAL A 150 -0.23 -6.36 -5.29
CA VAL A 150 0.52 -5.87 -6.45
C VAL A 150 1.11 -4.49 -6.13
N ILE A 151 2.33 -4.26 -6.60
CA ILE A 151 2.97 -2.94 -6.55
C ILE A 151 2.63 -2.18 -7.82
N VAL A 152 2.08 -0.97 -7.67
CA VAL A 152 1.83 -0.03 -8.76
C VAL A 152 2.87 1.06 -8.69
N TYR A 153 3.82 1.08 -9.62
CA TYR A 153 4.95 2.00 -9.60
C TYR A 153 4.77 3.15 -10.57
N VAL A 154 4.48 4.33 -10.03
CA VAL A 154 4.15 5.54 -10.78
C VAL A 154 5.43 6.27 -11.18
N ILE A 155 5.63 6.40 -12.50
CA ILE A 155 6.76 7.11 -13.11
C ILE A 155 6.33 8.49 -13.62
N ASP A 156 7.16 9.49 -13.36
CA ASP A 156 7.03 10.82 -13.95
C ASP A 156 7.53 10.81 -15.41
N THR A 157 6.63 10.47 -16.34
CA THR A 157 6.95 10.35 -17.78
C THR A 157 7.61 11.62 -18.36
N PRO A 158 7.10 12.85 -18.10
CA PRO A 158 7.76 14.08 -18.54
C PRO A 158 9.22 14.24 -18.08
N ARG A 159 9.55 13.79 -16.85
CA ARG A 159 10.92 13.88 -16.32
C ARG A 159 11.84 12.74 -16.76
N THR A 160 11.29 11.65 -17.30
CA THR A 160 12.08 10.48 -17.77
C THR A 160 12.38 10.49 -19.27
N THR A 161 12.37 11.65 -19.92
CA THR A 161 12.74 11.75 -21.35
C THR A 161 14.22 11.50 -21.61
N SER A 162 15.08 11.75 -20.62
CA SER A 162 16.50 11.40 -20.69
C SER A 162 16.71 9.89 -20.49
N PRO A 163 17.45 9.19 -21.37
CA PRO A 163 17.74 7.77 -21.22
C PRO A 163 18.43 7.41 -19.89
N ILE A 164 19.26 8.32 -19.37
CA ILE A 164 19.96 8.12 -18.09
C ILE A 164 18.95 8.09 -16.94
N THR A 165 18.06 9.09 -16.89
CA THR A 165 17.03 9.19 -15.86
C THR A 165 16.04 8.02 -15.94
N PHE A 166 15.65 7.62 -17.16
CA PHE A 166 14.82 6.44 -17.37
C PHE A 166 15.51 5.17 -16.86
N MET A 167 16.77 4.93 -17.23
CA MET A 167 17.52 3.75 -16.79
C MET A 167 17.68 3.70 -15.27
N SER A 168 18.01 4.83 -14.63
CA SER A 168 18.09 4.90 -13.17
C SER A 168 16.75 4.56 -12.49
N ASN A 169 15.63 5.08 -13.01
CA ASN A 169 14.30 4.76 -12.49
C ASN A 169 13.92 3.29 -12.69
N MET A 170 14.28 2.68 -13.84
CA MET A 170 14.01 1.26 -14.09
C MET A 170 14.84 0.35 -13.18
N LEU A 171 16.12 0.67 -12.98
CA LEU A 171 16.97 -0.06 -12.04
C LEU A 171 16.43 0.04 -10.61
N TYR A 172 15.90 1.20 -10.23
CA TYR A 172 15.27 1.40 -8.93
C TYR A 172 13.98 0.59 -8.78
N ALA A 173 13.10 0.60 -9.78
CA ALA A 173 11.90 -0.23 -9.83
C ALA A 173 12.24 -1.73 -9.72
N CYS A 174 13.24 -2.19 -10.47
CA CYS A 174 13.75 -3.56 -10.38
C CYS A 174 14.27 -3.89 -8.97
N SER A 175 15.02 -2.99 -8.33
CA SER A 175 15.51 -3.19 -6.96
C SER A 175 14.36 -3.40 -5.98
N ILE A 176 13.29 -2.60 -6.08
CA ILE A 176 12.09 -2.73 -5.26
C ILE A 176 11.38 -4.06 -5.54
N MET A 177 11.21 -4.43 -6.81
CA MET A 177 10.57 -5.68 -7.21
C MET A 177 11.30 -6.90 -6.62
N TYR A 178 12.64 -6.94 -6.70
CA TYR A 178 13.44 -8.02 -6.11
C TYR A 178 13.39 -8.05 -4.59
N LYS A 179 13.32 -6.88 -3.95
CA LYS A 179 13.23 -6.77 -2.50
C LYS A 179 11.88 -7.28 -1.99
N LEU A 180 10.78 -6.77 -2.54
CA LEU A 180 9.42 -7.08 -2.08
C LEU A 180 8.91 -8.43 -2.58
N LYS A 181 9.44 -8.94 -3.70
CA LYS A 181 9.02 -10.20 -4.34
C LYS A 181 7.52 -10.25 -4.66
N LEU A 182 6.93 -9.08 -4.93
CA LEU A 182 5.52 -8.93 -5.30
C LEU A 182 5.39 -8.67 -6.81
N PRO A 183 4.25 -9.07 -7.42
CA PRO A 183 3.90 -8.64 -8.77
C PRO A 183 3.99 -7.13 -8.91
N PHE A 184 4.47 -6.65 -10.05
CA PHE A 184 4.84 -5.25 -10.27
C PHE A 184 4.21 -4.73 -11.56
N ILE A 185 3.57 -3.57 -11.49
CA ILE A 185 2.97 -2.85 -12.61
C ILE A 185 3.67 -1.48 -12.73
N LEU A 186 4.04 -1.11 -13.95
CA LEU A 186 4.65 0.17 -14.32
C LEU A 186 3.62 1.06 -15.02
#